data_AF-A0A672JAF8-F1
#
_entry.id   AF-A0A672JAF8-F1
#
_cell.length_a   1.000
_cell.length_b   1.000
_cell.length_c   1.000
_cell.angle_alpha   90.00
_cell.angle_beta   90.00
_cell.angle_gamma   90.00
#
_symmetry.space_group_name_H-M   'P 1'
#
loop_
_entity.id
_entity.type
_entity.pdbx_description
1 polymer ?
#
loop_
_entity_poly.entity_id
_entity_poly.type
_entity_poly.pdbx_seq_one_letter_code
_entity_poly.pdbx_strand_id
1 'polypeptide(L)'
;MCINFFVFFFIRADYWKSQPRKFCQYCKCWIHIYFQCLQSIEFHERGKNHKENVAAKISEIKKKSVDKAKQERRMCKQFAAMEEAAMKAYEEDLKRMEMEARGGRSNEEEEEGDTF
;
A
#
# COMPACT_ATOMS: atom_id res chain seq x y z
N MET A 1 -17.11 22.75 -70.35
CA MET A 1 -17.24 21.32 -70.01
C MET A 1 -16.42 21.04 -68.77
N CYS A 2 -17.09 20.53 -67.74
CA CYS A 2 -16.59 19.59 -66.72
C CYS A 2 -15.21 19.91 -66.11
N ILE A 3 -15.13 20.77 -65.09
CA ILE A 3 -15.30 20.44 -63.66
C ILE A 3 -14.21 19.50 -63.12
N ASN A 4 -13.39 20.07 -62.21
CA ASN A 4 -12.64 19.42 -61.13
C ASN A 4 -11.45 18.50 -61.46
N PHE A 5 -10.29 19.12 -61.69
CA PHE A 5 -8.98 18.54 -61.34
C PHE A 5 -8.43 19.15 -60.04
N PHE A 6 -9.33 19.45 -59.09
CA PHE A 6 -8.94 19.68 -57.71
C PHE A 6 -8.97 18.29 -57.05
N VAL A 7 -7.99 17.45 -57.38
CA VAL A 7 -7.77 16.18 -56.68
C VAL A 7 -7.29 16.57 -55.28
N PHE A 8 -8.28 16.78 -54.43
CA PHE A 8 -8.21 16.98 -53.00
C PHE A 8 -7.39 15.81 -52.45
N PHE A 9 -6.07 16.01 -52.36
CA PHE A 9 -5.14 15.15 -51.63
C PHE A 9 -5.42 15.32 -50.13
N PHE A 10 -6.64 14.99 -49.72
CA PHE A 10 -6.99 14.72 -48.35
C PHE A 10 -7.18 13.21 -48.26
N ILE A 11 -6.04 12.53 -48.26
CA ILE A 11 -5.93 11.21 -47.63
C ILE A 11 -6.33 11.46 -46.18
N ARG A 12 -7.59 11.17 -45.88
CA ARG A 12 -8.12 11.10 -44.53
C ARG A 12 -7.26 10.07 -43.81
N ALA A 13 -6.40 10.53 -42.91
CA ALA A 13 -5.55 9.67 -42.11
C ALA A 13 -6.40 8.54 -41.53
N ASP A 14 -6.04 7.29 -41.84
CA ASP A 14 -6.50 6.12 -41.11
C ASP A 14 -6.13 6.35 -39.65
N TYR A 15 -7.09 6.79 -38.84
CA TYR A 15 -6.91 6.92 -37.40
C TYR A 15 -6.82 5.50 -36.82
N TRP A 16 -5.62 4.94 -36.84
CA TRP A 16 -5.32 3.70 -36.16
C TRP A 16 -5.32 3.96 -34.65
N LYS A 17 -6.47 3.73 -34.02
CA LYS A 17 -6.56 3.66 -32.57
C LYS A 17 -6.10 2.28 -32.14
N SER A 18 -4.94 2.20 -31.48
CA SER A 18 -4.53 0.95 -30.84
C SER A 18 -5.59 0.52 -29.83
N GLN A 19 -6.10 -0.71 -29.98
CA GLN A 19 -7.03 -1.27 -29.02
C GLN A 19 -6.30 -1.44 -27.67
N PRO A 20 -6.86 -0.95 -26.54
CA PRO A 20 -6.17 -0.99 -25.26
C PRO A 20 -5.97 -2.45 -24.83
N ARG A 21 -4.71 -2.86 -24.62
CA ARG A 21 -4.40 -4.23 -24.17
C ARG A 21 -5.01 -4.45 -22.78
N LYS A 22 -5.75 -5.54 -22.60
CA LYS A 22 -6.31 -5.95 -21.30
C LYS A 22 -5.42 -7.02 -20.68
N PHE A 23 -4.96 -6.76 -19.46
CA PHE A 23 -4.14 -7.68 -18.68
C PHE A 23 -4.97 -8.24 -17.52
N CYS A 24 -4.98 -9.57 -17.37
CA CYS A 24 -5.64 -10.21 -16.25
C CYS A 24 -4.67 -10.38 -15.08
N GLN A 25 -4.95 -9.72 -13.96
CA GLN A 25 -4.11 -9.74 -12.77
C GLN A 25 -4.12 -11.10 -12.06
N TYR A 26 -5.20 -11.88 -12.16
CA TYR A 26 -5.34 -13.19 -11.52
C TYR A 26 -4.63 -14.30 -12.31
N CYS A 27 -4.69 -14.25 -13.64
CA CYS A 27 -4.05 -15.24 -14.51
C CYS A 27 -2.64 -14.83 -14.97
N LYS A 28 -2.24 -13.57 -14.75
CA LYS A 28 -0.98 -12.98 -15.20
C LYS A 28 -0.73 -13.15 -16.71
N CYS A 29 -1.78 -13.07 -17.52
CA CYS A 29 -1.70 -13.20 -18.97
C CYS A 29 -2.18 -11.93 -19.67
N TRP A 30 -1.54 -11.62 -20.79
CA TRP A 30 -1.97 -10.58 -21.72
C TRP A 30 -3.01 -11.16 -22.68
N ILE A 31 -4.16 -10.49 -22.80
CA ILE A 31 -5.16 -10.83 -23.81
C ILE A 31 -4.67 -10.22 -25.14
N HIS A 32 -4.46 -11.08 -26.14
CA HIS A 32 -3.80 -10.71 -27.39
C HIS A 32 -4.61 -9.69 -28.22
N ILE A 33 -3.91 -8.78 -28.91
CA ILE A 33 -4.48 -7.59 -29.61
C ILE A 33 -5.43 -7.95 -30.76
N TYR A 34 -5.15 -9.04 -31.47
CA TYR A 34 -6.00 -9.47 -32.60
C TYR A 34 -7.33 -10.07 -32.14
N PHE A 35 -7.47 -10.30 -30.83
CA PHE A 35 -8.59 -10.96 -30.19
C PHE A 35 -9.35 -9.98 -29.28
N GLN A 36 -9.42 -8.70 -29.68
CA GLN A 36 -10.15 -7.61 -28.99
C GLN A 36 -11.66 -7.60 -29.32
N CYS A 37 -12.22 -8.72 -29.78
CA CYS A 37 -13.67 -8.88 -29.79
C CYS A 37 -14.13 -9.11 -28.35
N LEU A 38 -15.24 -8.48 -27.91
CA LEU A 38 -15.83 -8.66 -26.58
C LEU A 38 -15.90 -10.15 -26.15
N GLN A 39 -16.17 -11.03 -27.11
CA GLN A 39 -16.28 -12.47 -26.91
C GLN A 39 -15.01 -13.15 -26.36
N SER A 40 -13.83 -12.59 -26.64
CA SER A 40 -12.53 -13.07 -26.17
C SER A 40 -12.34 -12.89 -24.66
N ILE A 41 -12.71 -11.70 -24.17
CA ILE A 41 -12.57 -11.31 -22.76
C ILE A 41 -13.51 -12.17 -21.93
N GLU A 42 -14.75 -12.33 -22.41
CA GLU A 42 -15.73 -13.20 -21.79
C GLU A 42 -15.26 -14.65 -21.70
N PHE A 43 -14.57 -15.17 -22.72
CA PHE A 43 -14.03 -16.53 -22.68
C PHE A 43 -12.91 -16.68 -21.66
N HIS A 44 -12.07 -15.65 -21.48
CA HIS A 44 -11.03 -15.65 -20.46
C HIS A 44 -11.63 -15.60 -19.04
N GLU A 45 -12.60 -14.72 -18.80
CA GLU A 45 -13.28 -14.57 -17.50
C GLU A 45 -14.14 -15.80 -17.14
N ARG A 46 -14.71 -16.47 -18.15
CA ARG A 46 -15.47 -17.72 -17.97
C ARG A 46 -14.58 -18.94 -17.78
N GLY A 47 -13.28 -18.86 -18.10
CA GLY A 47 -12.33 -19.95 -17.98
C GLY A 47 -12.27 -20.51 -16.55
N LYS A 48 -12.26 -21.84 -16.44
CA LYS A 48 -12.30 -22.55 -15.14
C LYS A 48 -11.13 -22.15 -14.23
N ASN A 49 -9.91 -22.11 -14.80
CA ASN A 49 -8.70 -21.72 -14.07
C ASN A 49 -8.75 -20.27 -13.56
N HIS A 50 -9.41 -19.34 -14.28
CA HIS A 50 -9.56 -17.96 -13.82
C HIS A 50 -10.48 -17.88 -12.59
N LYS A 51 -11.65 -18.53 -12.67
CA LYS A 51 -12.62 -18.55 -11.57
C LYS A 51 -12.06 -19.20 -10.31
N GLU A 52 -11.31 -20.29 -10.46
CA GLU A 52 -10.67 -21.00 -9.34
C GLU A 52 -9.59 -20.13 -8.68
N ASN A 53 -8.72 -19.48 -9.47
CA ASN A 53 -7.70 -18.57 -8.93
C ASN A 53 -8.33 -17.35 -8.23
N VAL A 54 -9.42 -16.81 -8.76
CA VAL A 54 -10.17 -15.71 -8.14
C VAL A 54 -10.79 -16.18 -6.83
N ALA A 55 -11.48 -17.33 -6.81
CA ALA A 55 -12.08 -17.88 -5.60
C ALA A 55 -11.03 -18.17 -4.51
N ALA A 56 -9.90 -18.79 -4.89
CA ALA A 56 -8.77 -19.03 -4.00
C ALA A 56 -8.23 -17.71 -3.43
N LYS A 57 -8.04 -16.69 -4.27
CA LYS A 57 -7.55 -15.39 -3.83
C LYS A 57 -8.52 -14.68 -2.88
N ILE A 58 -9.82 -14.74 -3.16
CA ILE A 58 -10.86 -14.20 -2.27
C ILE A 58 -10.83 -14.91 -0.92
N SER A 59 -10.67 -16.23 -0.90
CA SER A 59 -10.56 -17.00 0.36
C SER A 59 -9.32 -16.62 1.17
N GLU A 60 -8.18 -16.39 0.49
CA GLU A 60 -6.93 -15.94 1.10
C GLU A 60 -7.07 -14.54 1.70
N ILE A 61 -7.69 -13.61 0.97
CA ILE A 61 -7.93 -12.23 1.44
C ILE A 61 -8.85 -12.24 2.66
N LYS A 62 -9.92 -13.04 2.64
CA LYS A 62 -10.83 -13.17 3.79
C LYS A 62 -10.08 -13.66 5.03
N LYS A 63 -9.27 -14.71 4.93
CA LYS A 63 -8.45 -15.20 6.06
C LYS A 63 -7.49 -14.11 6.57
N LYS A 64 -6.74 -13.48 5.66
CA LYS A 64 -5.84 -12.37 5.99
C LYS A 64 -6.55 -11.21 6.67
N SER A 65 -7.78 -10.88 6.29
CA SER A 65 -8.55 -9.80 6.94
C SER A 65 -8.89 -10.11 8.39
N VAL A 66 -9.26 -11.36 8.69
CA VAL A 66 -9.57 -11.82 10.06
C VAL A 66 -8.31 -11.84 10.93
N ASP A 67 -7.22 -12.38 10.38
CA ASP A 67 -5.93 -12.42 11.06
C ASP A 67 -5.38 -11.02 11.31
N LYS A 68 -5.50 -10.11 10.35
CA LYS A 68 -5.11 -8.70 10.50
C LYS A 68 -5.91 -8.03 11.60
N ALA A 69 -7.24 -8.21 11.67
CA ALA A 69 -8.04 -7.66 12.75
C ALA A 69 -7.65 -8.22 14.13
N LYS A 70 -7.27 -9.50 14.19
CA LYS A 70 -6.76 -10.12 15.43
C LYS A 70 -5.38 -9.58 15.83
N GLN A 71 -4.50 -9.39 14.86
CA GLN A 71 -3.18 -8.81 15.06
C GLN A 71 -3.28 -7.36 15.50
N GLU A 72 -4.09 -6.53 14.83
CA GLU A 72 -4.35 -5.14 15.21
C GLU A 72 -4.86 -5.05 16.66
N ARG A 73 -5.81 -5.92 17.07
CA ARG A 73 -6.25 -5.98 18.48
C ARG A 73 -5.11 -6.32 19.47
N ARG A 74 -4.19 -7.22 19.10
CA ARG A 74 -3.04 -7.58 19.94
C ARG A 74 -2.03 -6.44 20.01
N MET A 75 -1.75 -5.83 18.87
CA MET A 75 -0.87 -4.67 18.75
C MET A 75 -1.42 -3.50 19.56
N CYS A 76 -2.70 -3.14 19.46
CA CYS A 76 -3.29 -2.07 20.26
C CYS A 76 -3.16 -2.30 21.77
N LYS A 77 -3.30 -3.55 22.24
CA LYS A 77 -3.09 -3.87 23.65
C LYS A 77 -1.62 -3.71 24.08
N GLN A 78 -0.69 -4.11 23.22
CA GLN A 78 0.74 -3.94 23.48
C GLN A 78 1.14 -2.46 23.46
N PHE A 79 0.61 -1.69 22.51
CA PHE A 79 0.82 -0.24 22.44
C PHE A 79 0.28 0.47 23.69
N ALA A 80 -0.94 0.13 24.13
CA ALA A 80 -1.51 0.72 25.35
C ALA A 80 -0.65 0.43 26.60
N ALA A 81 -0.16 -0.80 26.77
CA ALA A 81 0.71 -1.15 27.90
C ALA A 81 2.07 -0.45 27.82
N MET A 82 2.61 -0.28 26.61
CA MET A 82 3.87 0.44 26.39
C MET A 82 3.71 1.94 26.65
N GLU A 83 2.59 2.54 26.23
CA GLU A 83 2.26 3.94 26.51
C GLU A 83 2.10 4.20 28.01
N GLU A 84 1.43 3.32 28.74
CA GLU A 84 1.30 3.42 30.20
C GLU A 84 2.66 3.32 30.91
N ALA A 85 3.49 2.35 30.52
CA ALA A 85 4.84 2.21 31.07
C ALA A 85 5.73 3.42 30.76
N ALA A 86 5.64 3.96 29.54
CA ALA A 86 6.39 5.15 29.15
C ALA A 86 5.94 6.39 29.93
N MET A 87 4.63 6.59 30.13
CA MET A 87 4.12 7.68 30.96
C MET A 87 4.56 7.55 32.41
N LYS A 88 4.51 6.34 32.98
CA LYS A 88 4.96 6.11 34.35
C LYS A 88 6.45 6.40 34.53
N ALA A 89 7.30 5.93 33.60
CA ALA A 89 8.72 6.24 33.61
C ALA A 89 8.96 7.76 33.51
N TYR A 90 8.21 8.45 32.64
CA TYR A 90 8.29 9.90 32.51
C TYR A 90 7.90 10.64 33.81
N GLU A 91 6.85 10.19 34.50
CA GLU A 91 6.46 10.76 35.80
C GLU A 91 7.50 10.53 36.90
N GLU A 92 8.12 9.35 36.92
CA GLU A 92 9.20 9.02 37.86
C GLU A 92 10.44 9.86 37.57
N ASP A 93 10.76 10.09 36.29
CA ASP A 93 11.85 10.96 35.86
C ASP A 93 11.61 12.42 36.26
N LEU A 94 10.38 12.94 36.11
CA LEU A 94 10.04 14.29 36.57
C LEU A 94 10.19 14.44 38.10
N LYS A 95 9.71 13.46 38.87
CA LYS A 95 9.85 13.49 40.34
C LYS A 95 11.32 13.40 40.76
N ARG A 96 12.13 12.61 40.06
CA ARG A 96 13.58 12.55 40.29
C ARG A 96 14.24 13.88 39.97
N MET A 97 13.92 14.49 38.82
CA MET A 97 14.43 15.82 38.45
C MET A 97 14.01 16.91 39.45
N GLU A 98 12.79 16.87 40.00
CA GLU A 98 12.35 17.78 41.06
C GLU A 98 13.13 17.58 42.36
N MET A 99 13.45 16.34 42.72
CA MET A 99 14.28 16.03 43.89
C MET A 99 15.75 16.41 43.67
N GLU A 100 16.30 16.20 42.47
CA GLU A 100 17.62 16.66 42.05
C GLU A 100 17.69 18.19 42.02
N ALA A 101 16.66 18.90 41.57
CA ALA A 101 16.63 20.37 41.63
C ALA A 101 16.55 20.91 43.07
N ARG A 102 15.98 20.14 44.01
CA ARG A 102 15.95 20.47 45.44
C ARG A 102 17.24 20.06 46.17
N GLY A 103 17.86 18.95 45.79
CA GLY A 103 19.10 18.40 46.38
C GLY A 103 20.39 18.91 45.71
N GLY A 104 20.30 19.42 44.49
CA GLY A 104 21.37 20.09 43.73
C GLY A 104 21.67 21.50 44.25
N ARG A 105 20.89 22.01 45.21
CA ARG A 105 21.34 23.14 46.04
C ARG A 105 22.39 22.76 47.08
N SER A 106 22.76 21.48 47.18
CA SER A 106 23.79 21.00 48.12
C SER A 106 24.91 20.14 47.53
N ASN A 107 24.87 19.73 46.25
CA ASN A 107 25.89 18.83 45.68
C ASN A 107 26.28 19.21 44.23
N GLU A 108 26.68 20.46 43.99
CA GLU A 108 27.36 20.90 42.74
C GLU A 108 28.87 21.16 42.95
N GLU A 109 29.43 20.74 44.08
CA GLU A 109 30.88 20.64 44.30
C GLU A 109 31.23 19.17 44.46
N GLU A 110 31.64 18.49 43.38
CA GLU A 110 32.40 17.22 43.31
C GLU A 110 31.97 16.39 42.08
N GLU A 111 32.28 16.86 40.87
CA GLU A 111 32.63 15.99 39.74
C GLU A 111 33.29 16.82 38.60
N GLU A 112 34.24 17.69 38.96
CA GLU A 112 35.25 18.18 38.01
C GLU A 112 36.63 17.92 38.60
N GLY A 113 37.05 16.65 38.56
CA GLY A 113 38.32 16.25 39.16
C GLY A 113 38.58 14.75 39.06
N ASP A 114 38.60 14.19 37.85
CA ASP A 114 39.63 13.23 37.43
C ASP A 114 39.29 12.71 36.03
N THR A 115 39.96 13.28 35.02
CA THR A 115 40.20 12.56 33.77
C THR A 115 41.70 12.57 33.58
N PHE A 116 42.30 11.41 33.83
CA PHE A 116 43.66 11.06 33.47
C PHE A 116 43.78 10.88 31.96
#